data_AF-A0A0R0GNX9-F1
#
_entry.id   AF-A0A0R0GNX9-F1
#
_cell.length_a   1.000
_cell.length_b   1.000
_cell.length_c   1.000
_cell.angle_alpha   90.00
_cell.angle_beta   90.00
_cell.angle_gamma   90.00
#
_symmetry.space_group_name_H-M   'P 1'
#
loop_
_entity.id
_entity.type
_entity.pdbx_description
1 polymer ?
#
loop_
_entity_poly.entity_id
_entity_poly.type
_entity_poly.pdbx_seq_one_letter_code
_entity_poly.pdbx_strand_id
1 'polypeptide(L)'
;MVEGDRRRLARGLRRRLIQRRPCTVVELREAPTLNAFFVAVNDDLCKENLQLADENLQKEPCIVELRNQNKIICTTELAMAQQKLNGLEKQKEEMMKLNSPQYLLQWIQEAMNKTEVEYENLHQQVLQRDIDIGAFLQKYKQLRTAYHRKSLVHLAARTSNI
;
A
#
# COMPACT_ATOMS: atom_id res chain seq x y z
N MET A 1 21.80 4.79 -13.25
CA MET A 1 23.24 4.82 -13.62
C MET A 1 23.50 5.08 -15.12
N VAL A 2 22.50 5.20 -16.00
CA VAL A 2 22.70 5.17 -17.47
C VAL A 2 23.24 6.49 -18.09
N GLU A 3 23.02 7.64 -17.48
CA GLU A 3 23.41 8.95 -18.06
C GLU A 3 24.93 9.24 -17.97
N GLY A 4 25.59 8.69 -16.95
CA GLY A 4 27.00 8.96 -16.66
C GLY A 4 27.96 8.39 -17.71
N ASP A 5 27.64 7.20 -18.23
CA ASP A 5 28.49 6.48 -19.18
C ASP A 5 28.44 7.10 -20.59
N ARG A 6 27.27 7.59 -21.02
CA ARG A 6 27.12 8.31 -22.30
C ARG A 6 27.99 9.58 -22.36
N ARG A 7 28.08 10.33 -21.26
CA ARG A 7 28.92 11.55 -21.18
C ARG A 7 30.42 11.27 -21.13
N ARG A 8 30.87 10.09 -20.67
CA ARG A 8 32.30 9.70 -20.73
C ARG A 8 32.72 9.32 -22.15
N LEU A 9 31.90 8.54 -22.86
CA LEU A 9 32.16 8.15 -24.25
C LEU A 9 32.24 9.35 -25.20
N ALA A 10 31.31 10.30 -25.09
CA ALA A 10 31.31 11.51 -25.94
C ALA A 10 32.57 12.39 -25.73
N ARG A 11 33.06 12.50 -24.49
CA ARG A 11 34.28 13.26 -24.20
C ARG A 11 35.56 12.55 -24.67
N GLY A 12 35.59 11.22 -24.63
CA GLY A 12 36.71 10.43 -25.13
C GLY A 12 36.89 10.51 -26.66
N LEU A 13 35.78 10.65 -27.41
CA LEU A 13 35.82 10.78 -28.87
C LEU A 13 36.29 12.16 -29.33
N ARG A 14 35.87 13.24 -28.65
CA ARG A 14 36.26 14.62 -29.00
C ARG A 14 37.76 14.88 -28.88
N ARG A 15 38.44 14.28 -27.90
CA ARG A 15 39.90 14.46 -27.74
C ARG A 15 40.73 13.73 -28.79
N ARG A 16 40.24 12.62 -29.37
CA ARG A 16 40.99 11.88 -30.40
C ARG A 16 40.96 12.56 -31.78
N LEU A 17 40.02 13.47 -32.03
CA LEU A 17 39.87 14.11 -33.34
C LEU A 17 40.79 15.32 -33.57
N ILE A 18 41.37 15.92 -32.52
CA ILE A 18 42.11 17.19 -32.65
C ILE A 18 43.62 16.99 -32.92
N GLN A 19 44.16 15.78 -32.78
CA GLN A 19 45.60 15.50 -33.02
C GLN A 19 45.89 14.78 -34.35
N ARG A 20 45.03 14.92 -35.37
CA ARG A 20 45.40 14.47 -36.72
C ARG A 20 46.33 15.48 -37.38
N ARG A 21 47.62 15.14 -37.39
CA ARG A 21 48.64 15.71 -38.28
C ARG A 21 48.15 15.66 -39.74
N PRO A 22 48.51 16.63 -40.59
CA PRO A 22 48.22 16.57 -42.01
C PRO A 22 48.95 15.35 -42.62
N CYS A 23 48.18 14.33 -43.00
CA CYS A 23 48.71 13.23 -43.79
C CYS A 23 49.03 13.76 -45.18
N THR A 24 50.31 13.77 -45.53
CA THR A 24 50.79 13.86 -46.91
C THR A 24 50.10 12.78 -47.73
N VAL A 25 49.56 13.18 -48.89
CA VAL A 25 48.92 12.30 -49.87
C VAL A 25 50.00 11.41 -50.48
N VAL A 26 50.38 10.36 -49.76
CA VAL A 26 51.14 9.24 -50.32
C VAL A 26 50.15 8.44 -51.13
N GLU A 27 50.48 8.33 -52.41
CA GLU A 27 49.71 7.75 -53.50
C GLU A 27 48.98 6.46 -53.09
N LEU A 28 47.65 6.48 -53.23
CA LEU A 28 46.73 5.35 -53.07
C LEU A 28 46.91 4.30 -54.18
N ARG A 29 48.14 3.82 -54.42
CA ARG A 29 48.42 2.75 -55.38
C ARG A 29 48.11 1.35 -54.83
N GLU A 30 47.82 1.26 -53.53
CA GLU A 30 47.23 0.09 -52.85
C GLU A 30 45.69 0.23 -52.68
N ALA A 31 45.05 1.18 -53.36
CA ALA A 31 43.60 1.38 -53.33
C ALA A 31 42.74 0.12 -53.54
N PRO A 32 43.05 -0.82 -54.47
CA PRO A 32 42.19 -1.99 -54.65
C PRO A 32 42.24 -2.95 -53.45
N THR A 33 43.39 -3.10 -52.79
CA THR A 33 43.51 -3.98 -51.60
C THR A 33 42.89 -3.32 -50.37
N LEU A 34 43.09 -2.01 -50.18
CA LEU A 34 42.47 -1.27 -49.10
C LEU A 34 40.94 -1.26 -49.26
N ASN A 35 40.43 -1.00 -50.47
CA ASN A 35 38.99 -1.02 -50.75
C ASN A 35 38.41 -2.43 -50.59
N ALA A 36 39.08 -3.47 -51.09
CA ALA A 36 38.66 -4.86 -50.89
C ALA A 36 38.63 -5.24 -49.40
N PHE A 37 39.63 -4.81 -48.62
CA PHE A 37 39.65 -4.99 -47.17
C PHE A 37 38.48 -4.27 -46.49
N PHE A 38 38.22 -3.00 -46.81
CA PHE A 38 37.08 -2.26 -46.27
C PHE A 38 35.74 -2.90 -46.64
N VAL A 39 35.58 -3.39 -47.87
CA VAL A 39 34.38 -4.11 -48.30
C VAL A 39 34.22 -5.42 -47.52
N ALA A 40 35.26 -6.23 -47.37
CA ALA A 40 35.20 -7.48 -46.61
C ALA A 40 34.82 -7.24 -45.15
N VAL A 41 35.43 -6.25 -44.49
CA VAL A 41 35.08 -5.87 -43.12
C VAL A 41 33.63 -5.38 -43.03
N ASN A 42 33.16 -4.59 -43.99
CA ASN A 42 31.77 -4.15 -44.02
C ASN A 42 30.80 -5.32 -44.21
N ASP A 43 31.10 -6.26 -45.11
CA ASP A 43 30.28 -7.45 -45.35
C ASP A 43 30.19 -8.32 -44.10
N ASP A 44 31.31 -8.52 -43.40
CA ASP A 44 31.35 -9.30 -42.16
C ASP A 44 30.58 -8.59 -41.03
N LEU A 45 30.76 -7.27 -40.87
CA LEU A 45 29.95 -6.47 -39.94
C LEU A 45 28.46 -6.50 -40.28
N CYS A 46 28.10 -6.48 -41.57
CA CYS A 46 26.69 -6.58 -41.99
C CYS A 46 26.10 -7.94 -41.64
N LYS A 47 26.84 -9.03 -41.85
CA LYS A 47 26.42 -10.38 -41.47
C LYS A 47 26.25 -10.51 -39.96
N GLU A 48 27.22 -10.06 -39.17
CA GLU A 48 27.14 -10.09 -37.70
C GLU A 48 25.95 -9.28 -37.17
N ASN A 49 25.75 -8.06 -37.68
CA ASN A 49 24.61 -7.22 -37.31
C ASN A 49 23.28 -7.86 -37.70
N LEU A 50 23.21 -8.53 -38.86
CA LEU A 50 22.01 -9.23 -39.30
C LEU A 50 21.69 -10.44 -38.39
N GLN A 51 22.71 -11.22 -38.01
CA GLN A 51 22.55 -12.33 -37.06
C GLN A 51 22.08 -11.84 -35.69
N LEU A 52 22.68 -10.78 -35.15
CA LEU A 52 22.26 -10.17 -33.89
C LEU A 52 20.82 -9.63 -33.96
N ALA A 53 20.43 -9.04 -35.11
CA ALA A 53 19.07 -8.57 -35.32
C ALA A 53 18.06 -9.72 -35.32
N ASP A 54 18.38 -10.84 -35.99
CA ASP A 54 17.54 -12.04 -36.00
C ASP A 54 17.40 -12.66 -34.60
N GLU A 55 18.53 -12.83 -33.87
CA GLU A 55 18.51 -13.33 -32.49
C GLU A 55 17.70 -12.44 -31.54
N ASN A 56 17.75 -11.11 -31.72
CA ASN A 56 16.95 -10.18 -30.94
C ASN A 56 15.47 -10.31 -31.28
N LEU A 57 15.13 -10.42 -32.57
CA LEU A 57 13.77 -10.61 -33.05
C LEU A 57 13.16 -11.91 -32.48
N GLN A 58 13.94 -12.99 -32.42
CA GLN A 58 13.51 -14.26 -31.80
C GLN A 58 13.21 -14.15 -30.30
N LYS A 59 13.83 -13.19 -29.59
CA LYS A 59 13.59 -12.94 -28.15
C LYS A 59 12.39 -12.03 -27.90
N GLU A 60 11.92 -11.28 -28.89
CA GLU A 60 10.80 -10.35 -28.73
C GLU A 60 9.52 -11.03 -28.20
N PRO A 61 9.08 -12.21 -28.71
CA PRO A 61 7.89 -12.88 -28.19
C PRO A 61 7.99 -13.21 -26.70
N CYS A 62 9.15 -13.73 -26.26
CA CYS A 62 9.39 -14.05 -24.86
C CYS A 62 9.36 -12.79 -23.97
N ILE A 63 9.94 -11.68 -24.44
CA ILE A 63 9.89 -10.40 -23.71
C ILE A 63 8.44 -9.90 -23.57
N VAL A 64 7.64 -10.02 -24.63
CA VAL A 64 6.22 -9.63 -24.60
C VAL A 64 5.42 -10.48 -23.61
N GLU A 65 5.63 -11.80 -23.61
CA GLU A 65 4.99 -12.72 -22.66
C GLU A 65 5.36 -12.40 -21.21
N LEU A 66 6.64 -12.20 -20.92
CA LEU A 66 7.11 -11.84 -19.58
C LEU A 66 6.53 -10.50 -19.10
N ARG A 67 6.43 -9.51 -19.99
CA ARG A 67 5.76 -8.23 -19.69
C ARG A 67 4.28 -8.42 -19.38
N ASN A 68 3.60 -9.28 -20.13
CA ASN A 68 2.20 -9.59 -19.89
C ASN A 68 1.99 -10.30 -18.53
N GLN A 69 2.83 -11.30 -18.23
CA GLN A 69 2.83 -11.99 -16.93
C GLN A 69 3.09 -11.02 -15.77
N ASN A 70 4.12 -10.18 -15.88
CA ASN A 70 4.43 -9.17 -14.88
C ASN A 70 3.24 -8.21 -14.66
N LYS A 71 2.58 -7.78 -15.73
CA LYS A 71 1.39 -6.95 -15.65
C LYS A 71 0.26 -7.65 -14.88
N ILE A 72 -0.01 -8.93 -15.19
CA ILE A 72 -1.03 -9.73 -14.49
C ILE A 72 -0.71 -9.82 -12.99
N ILE A 73 0.53 -10.16 -12.64
CA ILE A 73 0.99 -10.24 -11.25
C ILE A 73 0.79 -8.90 -10.54
N CYS A 74 1.30 -7.80 -11.12
CA CYS A 74 1.18 -6.48 -10.52
C CYS A 74 -0.29 -6.07 -10.33
N THR A 75 -1.17 -6.35 -11.30
CA THR A 75 -2.60 -6.00 -11.19
C THR A 75 -3.34 -6.85 -10.16
N THR A 76 -3.01 -8.14 -10.06
CA THR A 76 -3.66 -9.04 -9.10
C THR A 76 -3.21 -8.73 -7.67
N GLU A 77 -1.91 -8.52 -7.46
CA GLU A 77 -1.36 -8.09 -6.18
C GLU A 77 -1.90 -6.72 -5.75
N LEU A 78 -1.97 -5.76 -6.67
CA LEU A 78 -2.54 -4.44 -6.39
C LEU A 78 -4.02 -4.56 -6.00
N ALA A 79 -4.81 -5.36 -6.72
CA ALA A 79 -6.22 -5.59 -6.41
C ALA A 79 -6.39 -6.26 -5.03
N MET A 80 -5.58 -7.26 -4.69
CA MET A 80 -5.60 -7.91 -3.37
C MET A 80 -5.24 -6.92 -2.25
N ALA A 81 -4.21 -6.09 -2.44
CA ALA A 81 -3.80 -5.08 -1.48
C ALA A 81 -4.91 -4.02 -1.27
N GLN A 82 -5.55 -3.56 -2.34
CA GLN A 82 -6.67 -2.63 -2.29
C GLN A 82 -7.89 -3.23 -1.57
N GLN A 83 -8.23 -4.49 -1.85
CA GLN A 83 -9.31 -5.18 -1.12
C GLN A 83 -9.02 -5.29 0.38
N LYS A 84 -7.79 -5.65 0.75
CA LYS A 84 -7.36 -5.73 2.15
C LYS A 84 -7.42 -4.35 2.83
N LEU A 85 -6.94 -3.31 2.16
CA LEU A 85 -7.02 -1.92 2.65
C LEU A 85 -8.48 -1.51 2.89
N ASN A 86 -9.35 -1.71 1.90
CA ASN A 86 -10.78 -1.38 2.02
C ASN A 86 -11.46 -2.14 3.17
N GLY A 87 -11.10 -3.41 3.40
CA GLY A 87 -11.60 -4.20 4.52
C GLY A 87 -11.17 -3.62 5.88
N LEU A 88 -9.90 -3.24 6.00
CA LEU A 88 -9.35 -2.62 7.22
C LEU A 88 -9.95 -1.23 7.47
N GLU A 89 -10.17 -0.43 6.43
CA GLU A 89 -10.80 0.88 6.54
C GLU A 89 -12.24 0.79 7.06
N LYS A 90 -13.02 -0.18 6.57
CA LYS A 90 -14.37 -0.46 7.08
C LYS A 90 -14.35 -0.86 8.55
N GLN A 91 -13.48 -1.79 8.93
CA GLN A 91 -13.32 -2.20 10.34
C GLN A 91 -12.91 -1.04 11.24
N LYS A 92 -11.99 -0.18 10.76
CA LYS A 92 -11.59 1.04 11.46
C LYS A 92 -12.80 1.98 11.65
N GLU A 93 -13.59 2.20 10.61
CA GLU A 93 -14.76 3.09 10.68
C GLU A 93 -15.81 2.57 11.67
N GLU A 94 -16.09 1.26 11.66
CA GLU A 94 -16.98 0.60 12.62
C GLU A 94 -16.46 0.73 14.06
N MET A 95 -15.17 0.49 14.27
CA MET A 95 -14.53 0.65 15.58
C MET A 95 -14.56 2.10 16.06
N MET A 96 -14.39 3.08 15.18
CA MET A 96 -14.51 4.50 15.50
C MET A 96 -15.94 4.88 15.89
N LYS A 97 -16.96 4.28 15.25
CA LYS A 97 -18.37 4.49 15.63
C LYS A 97 -18.66 3.96 17.04
N LEU A 98 -18.18 2.77 17.38
CA LEU A 98 -18.37 2.14 18.70
C LEU A 98 -17.53 2.79 19.81
N ASN A 99 -16.41 3.43 19.46
CA ASN A 99 -15.57 4.17 20.42
C ASN A 99 -15.80 5.69 20.37
N SER A 100 -16.81 6.14 19.63
CA SER A 100 -17.16 7.55 19.58
C SER A 100 -17.59 8.01 20.99
N PRO A 101 -17.11 9.16 21.49
CA PRO A 101 -17.51 9.68 22.79
C PRO A 101 -19.03 9.74 22.98
N GLN A 102 -19.77 10.12 21.93
CA GLN A 102 -21.23 10.17 21.96
C GLN A 102 -21.86 8.78 22.11
N TYR A 103 -21.35 7.77 21.39
CA TYR A 103 -21.82 6.39 21.51
C TYR A 103 -21.57 5.85 22.92
N LEU A 104 -20.38 6.10 23.47
CA LEU A 104 -20.03 5.65 24.82
C LEU A 104 -20.90 6.32 25.90
N LEU A 105 -21.17 7.63 25.78
CA LEU A 105 -22.08 8.34 26.67
C LEU A 105 -23.51 7.78 26.59
N GLN A 106 -24.01 7.56 25.38
CA GLN A 106 -25.32 6.95 25.17
C GLN A 106 -25.37 5.53 25.76
N TRP A 107 -24.34 4.73 25.55
CA TRP A 107 -24.25 3.38 26.10
C TRP A 107 -24.28 3.38 27.64
N ILE A 108 -23.58 4.31 28.30
CA ILE A 108 -23.65 4.46 29.76
C ILE A 108 -25.06 4.86 30.20
N GLN A 109 -25.70 5.80 29.50
CA GLN A 109 -27.07 6.22 29.79
C GLN A 109 -28.07 5.07 29.64
N GLU A 110 -27.97 4.27 28.57
CA GLU A 110 -28.80 3.07 28.39
C GLU A 110 -28.56 2.05 29.50
N ALA A 111 -27.31 1.86 29.92
CA ALA A 111 -26.97 0.98 31.04
C ALA A 111 -27.49 1.50 32.41
N MET A 112 -27.69 2.82 32.56
CA MET A 112 -28.36 3.42 33.72
C MET A 112 -29.87 3.18 33.66
N ASN A 113 -30.50 3.41 32.51
CA ASN A 113 -31.93 3.16 32.33
C ASN A 113 -32.27 1.68 32.59
N LYS A 114 -31.43 0.75 32.13
CA LYS A 114 -31.59 -0.70 32.44
C LYS A 114 -31.62 -0.97 33.94
N THR A 115 -30.75 -0.33 34.72
CA THR A 115 -30.76 -0.49 36.19
C THR A 115 -32.00 0.12 36.85
N GLU A 116 -32.60 1.16 36.27
CA GLU A 116 -33.89 1.69 36.73
C GLU A 116 -35.03 0.70 36.43
N VAL A 117 -35.06 0.11 35.24
CA VAL A 117 -36.05 -0.94 34.90
C VAL A 117 -35.92 -2.15 35.82
N GLU A 118 -34.70 -2.62 36.11
CA GLU A 118 -34.46 -3.70 37.06
C GLU A 118 -34.95 -3.34 38.47
N TYR A 119 -34.79 -2.07 38.87
CA TYR A 119 -35.31 -1.57 40.14
C TYR A 119 -36.84 -1.54 40.17
N GLU A 120 -37.51 -1.10 39.11
CA GLU A 120 -38.98 -1.12 39.03
C GLU A 120 -39.53 -2.55 39.10
N ASN A 121 -38.89 -3.50 38.40
CA ASN A 121 -39.25 -4.92 38.50
C ASN A 121 -39.06 -5.46 39.92
N LEU A 122 -37.96 -5.07 40.59
CA LEU A 122 -37.71 -5.43 41.98
C LEU A 122 -38.78 -4.82 42.92
N HIS A 123 -39.20 -3.58 42.66
CA HIS A 123 -40.26 -2.93 43.42
C HIS A 123 -41.60 -3.67 43.28
N GLN A 124 -41.95 -4.10 42.07
CA GLN A 124 -43.14 -4.90 41.81
C GLN A 124 -43.12 -6.25 42.55
N GLN A 125 -41.98 -6.95 42.58
CA GLN A 125 -41.83 -8.21 43.31
C GLN A 125 -42.10 -8.06 44.82
N VAL A 126 -41.72 -6.93 45.42
CA VAL A 126 -42.03 -6.66 46.84
C VAL A 126 -43.53 -6.46 47.05
N LEU A 127 -44.18 -5.69 46.17
CA LEU A 127 -45.62 -5.44 46.26
C LEU A 127 -46.44 -6.72 46.09
N GLN A 128 -45.97 -7.64 45.24
CA GLN A 128 -46.56 -8.97 45.03
C GLN A 128 -46.23 -9.96 46.16
N ARG A 129 -45.37 -9.59 47.11
CA ARG A 129 -44.84 -10.45 48.17
C ARG A 129 -44.05 -11.66 47.64
N ASP A 130 -43.50 -11.55 46.43
CA ASP A 130 -42.66 -12.57 45.79
C ASP A 130 -41.23 -12.59 46.35
N ILE A 131 -40.84 -11.52 47.05
CA ILE A 131 -39.53 -11.38 47.67
C ILE A 131 -39.66 -10.93 49.13
N ASP A 132 -38.84 -11.52 50.00
CA ASP A 132 -38.72 -11.08 51.39
C ASP A 132 -38.02 -9.71 51.49
N ILE A 133 -38.33 -8.96 52.55
CA ILE A 133 -37.80 -7.63 52.82
C ILE A 133 -36.26 -7.66 52.91
N GLY A 134 -35.67 -8.68 53.53
CA GLY A 134 -34.21 -8.80 53.63
C GLY A 134 -33.54 -8.92 52.26
N ALA A 135 -34.09 -9.76 51.38
CA ALA A 135 -33.59 -9.94 50.02
C ALA A 135 -33.82 -8.70 49.14
N PHE A 136 -34.94 -8.00 49.33
CA PHE A 136 -35.20 -6.72 48.66
C PHE A 136 -34.14 -5.68 49.00
N LEU A 137 -33.86 -5.46 50.29
CA LEU A 137 -32.89 -4.45 50.74
C LEU A 137 -31.49 -4.71 50.17
N GLN A 138 -31.09 -5.98 50.11
CA GLN A 138 -29.80 -6.37 49.53
C GLN A 138 -29.74 -6.05 48.02
N LYS A 139 -30.75 -6.45 47.24
CA LYS A 139 -30.81 -6.19 45.80
C LYS A 139 -30.93 -4.70 45.49
N TYR A 140 -31.76 -3.97 46.24
CA TYR A 140 -31.93 -2.53 46.12
C TYR A 140 -30.59 -1.80 46.30
N LYS A 141 -29.85 -2.14 47.36
CA LYS A 141 -28.53 -1.54 47.62
C LYS A 141 -27.56 -1.78 46.47
N GLN A 142 -27.54 -2.98 45.88
CA GLN A 142 -26.70 -3.32 44.74
C GLN A 142 -27.08 -2.50 43.49
N LEU A 143 -28.37 -2.47 43.13
CA LEU A 143 -28.86 -1.71 41.97
C LEU A 143 -28.60 -0.21 42.12
N ARG A 144 -28.89 0.35 43.31
CA ARG A 144 -28.67 1.77 43.61
C ARG A 144 -27.18 2.14 43.52
N THR A 145 -26.31 1.30 44.08
CA THR A 145 -24.86 1.50 43.98
C THR A 145 -24.37 1.44 42.53
N ALA A 146 -24.86 0.48 41.75
CA ALA A 146 -24.51 0.33 40.34
C ALA A 146 -24.98 1.54 39.50
N TYR A 147 -26.21 2.01 39.72
CA TYR A 147 -26.74 3.20 39.08
C TYR A 147 -25.88 4.43 39.38
N HIS A 148 -25.58 4.69 40.66
CA HIS A 148 -24.78 5.84 41.05
C HIS A 148 -23.37 5.80 40.49
N ARG A 149 -22.72 4.62 40.46
CA ARG A 149 -21.40 4.46 39.83
C ARG A 149 -21.43 4.88 38.35
N LYS A 150 -22.42 4.39 37.59
CA LYS A 150 -22.58 4.77 36.17
C LYS A 150 -22.91 6.24 36.00
N SER A 151 -23.78 6.79 36.84
CA SER A 151 -24.14 8.22 36.83
C SER A 151 -22.94 9.12 37.08
N LEU A 152 -22.07 8.76 38.03
CA LEU A 152 -20.82 9.49 38.29
C LEU A 152 -19.85 9.42 37.11
N VAL A 153 -19.68 8.25 36.49
CA VAL A 153 -18.84 8.10 35.28
C VAL A 153 -19.41 8.92 34.12
N HIS A 154 -20.73 8.90 33.90
CA HIS A 154 -21.40 9.69 32.88
C HIS A 154 -21.22 11.19 33.12
N LEU A 155 -21.40 11.66 34.36
CA LEU A 155 -21.19 13.05 34.72
C LEU A 155 -19.72 13.47 34.52
N ALA A 156 -18.77 12.64 34.96
CA ALA A 156 -17.35 12.88 34.74
C ALA A 156 -17.00 12.95 33.24
N ALA A 157 -17.54 12.04 32.43
CA ALA A 157 -17.33 12.02 30.99
C ALA A 157 -17.96 13.23 30.28
N ARG A 158 -19.11 13.72 30.72
CA ARG A 158 -19.76 14.92 30.17
C ARG A 158 -19.08 16.23 30.55
N THR A 159 -18.43 16.26 31.72
CA THR A 159 -17.78 17.46 32.26
C THR A 159 -16.30 17.56 31.90
N SER A 160 -15.66 16.42 31.61
CA SER A 160 -14.34 16.37 30.99
C SER A 160 -14.50 16.87 29.56
N ASN A 161 -14.25 18.15 29.31
CA ASN A 161 -14.27 18.76 27.97
C ASN A 161 -13.34 17.99 26.99
N ILE A 162 -13.90 17.01 26.28
CA ILE A 162 -13.36 16.38 25.07
C ILE A 162 -14.32 16.67 23.93
#